data_AF-A0A966MEI6-F1
#
_entry.id   AF-A0A966MEI6-F1
#
_cell.length_a   1.000
_cell.length_b   1.000
_cell.length_c   1.000
_cell.angle_alpha   90.00
_cell.angle_beta   90.00
_cell.angle_gamma   90.00
#
_symmetry.space_group_name_H-M   'P 1'
#
loop_
_entity.id
_entity.type
_entity.pdbx_description
1 polymer ?
#
loop_
_entity_poly.entity_id
_entity_poly.type
_entity_poly.pdbx_seq_one_letter_code
_entity_poly.pdbx_strand_id
1 'polypeptide(L)' 'ISVMAEIDSHGDHRIAMSFLIASLRSKKGIYVEDCKNILTSFPNFIEVMSSLGVAINER' A
#
# COMPACT_ATOMS: atom_id res chain seq x y z
N ILE A 1 3.70 -23.13 3.87
CA ILE A 1 4.56 -21.92 3.93
C ILE A 1 3.69 -20.74 3.49
N SER A 2 3.45 -19.76 4.34
CA SER A 2 2.74 -18.53 3.95
C SER A 2 3.78 -17.42 4.00
N VAL A 3 4.06 -16.83 2.85
CA VAL A 3 5.01 -15.73 2.65
C VAL A 3 4.22 -14.43 2.47
N MET A 4 4.78 -13.31 2.93
CA MET A 4 4.26 -11.98 2.62
C MET A 4 4.59 -11.68 1.15
N ALA A 5 3.67 -11.03 0.42
CA ALA A 5 3.92 -10.63 -0.95
C ALA A 5 4.68 -9.30 -0.97
N GLU A 6 5.71 -9.21 -1.81
CA GLU A 6 6.48 -7.99 -2.10
C GLU A 6 6.18 -7.57 -3.54
N ILE A 7 5.82 -6.30 -3.73
CA ILE A 7 5.35 -5.75 -5.01
C ILE A 7 6.16 -4.50 -5.35
N ASP A 8 6.78 -4.48 -6.52
CA ASP A 8 7.32 -3.27 -7.14
C ASP A 8 6.20 -2.55 -7.93
N SER A 9 5.98 -1.27 -7.64
CA SER A 9 4.99 -0.45 -8.33
C SER A 9 5.50 0.17 -9.63
N HIS A 10 6.80 0.07 -9.90
CA HIS A 10 7.51 0.67 -11.04
C HIS A 10 7.20 2.17 -11.21
N GLY A 11 7.00 2.88 -10.10
CA GLY A 11 6.67 4.29 -10.12
C GLY A 11 5.24 4.63 -10.58
N ASP A 12 4.30 3.68 -10.60
CA ASP A 12 2.86 3.97 -10.77
C ASP A 12 2.12 3.96 -9.43
N HIS A 13 1.67 5.14 -9.00
CA HIS A 13 0.94 5.33 -7.74
C HIS A 13 -0.36 4.53 -7.67
N ARG A 14 -0.99 4.23 -8.82
CA ARG A 14 -2.23 3.45 -8.88
C ARG A 14 -1.95 1.98 -8.64
N ILE A 15 -0.84 1.45 -9.17
CA ILE A 15 -0.39 0.09 -8.86
C ILE A 15 -0.12 0.01 -7.37
N ALA A 16 0.63 0.98 -6.82
CA ALA A 16 0.95 1.00 -5.41
C ALA A 16 -0.30 1.01 -4.51
N MET A 17 -1.22 1.96 -4.74
CA MET A 17 -2.50 2.04 -4.00
C MET A 17 -3.36 0.78 -4.17
N SER A 18 -3.43 0.19 -5.37
CA SER A 18 -4.22 -1.01 -5.63
C SER A 18 -3.77 -2.19 -4.76
N PHE A 19 -2.46 -2.39 -4.63
CA PHE A 19 -1.92 -3.45 -3.79
C PHE A 19 -2.02 -3.15 -2.29
N LEU A 20 -1.96 -1.87 -1.89
CA LEU A 20 -2.28 -1.47 -0.52
C LEU A 20 -3.73 -1.80 -0.16
N ILE A 21 -4.69 -1.61 -1.08
CA ILE A 21 -6.08 -2.06 -0.88
C ILE A 21 -6.20 -3.58 -0.87
N ALA A 22 -5.50 -4.28 -1.78
CA ALA A 22 -5.51 -5.74 -1.83
C ALA A 22 -5.00 -6.38 -0.53
N SER A 23 -4.13 -5.69 0.22
CA SER A 23 -3.59 -6.15 1.51
C SER A 23 -4.69 -6.46 2.53
N LEU A 24 -5.85 -5.80 2.46
CA LEU A 24 -7.00 -6.02 3.35
C LEU A 24 -7.54 -7.45 3.32
N ARG A 25 -7.27 -8.20 2.24
CA ARG A 25 -7.67 -9.61 2.10
C ARG A 25 -6.49 -10.57 2.19
N SER A 26 -5.27 -10.06 2.36
CA SER A 26 -4.07 -10.88 2.56
C SER A 26 -3.96 -11.33 4.02
N LYS A 27 -3.69 -12.63 4.24
CA LYS A 27 -3.46 -13.18 5.59
C LYS A 27 -2.18 -12.66 6.25
N LYS A 28 -1.20 -12.22 5.48
CA LYS A 28 0.12 -11.76 5.96
C LYS A 28 0.46 -10.32 5.57
N GLY A 29 -0.50 -9.59 5.00
CA GLY A 29 -0.27 -8.27 4.42
C GLY A 29 0.45 -8.33 3.06
N ILE A 30 0.79 -7.15 2.55
CA ILE A 30 1.53 -6.92 1.30
C ILE A 30 2.51 -5.78 1.58
N TYR A 31 3.74 -5.93 1.11
CA TYR A 31 4.73 -4.86 1.07
C TYR A 31 4.81 -4.31 -0.36
N VAL A 32 4.76 -2.98 -0.49
CA VAL A 32 4.76 -2.29 -1.78
C VAL A 32 5.91 -1.29 -1.81
N GLU A 33 6.77 -1.41 -2.81
CA GLU A 33 7.92 -0.54 -3.04
C GLU A 33 7.54 0.71 -3.85
N ASP A 34 8.38 1.74 -3.77
CA ASP A 34 8.27 2.98 -4.56
C ASP A 34 6.96 3.78 -4.38
N CYS A 35 6.43 3.81 -3.17
CA CYS A 35 5.17 4.51 -2.83
C CYS A 35 5.26 6.06 -2.78
N LYS A 36 6.42 6.68 -3.08
CA LYS A 36 6.62 8.15 -2.94
C LYS A 36 5.65 8.97 -3.80
N ASN A 37 5.32 8.46 -4.99
CA ASN A 37 4.40 9.08 -5.94
C ASN A 37 2.93 9.07 -5.49
N ILE A 38 2.56 8.25 -4.50
CA ILE A 38 1.21 8.29 -3.90
C ILE A 38 0.96 9.68 -3.34
N LEU A 39 1.93 10.24 -2.62
CA LEU A 39 1.78 11.54 -1.97
C LEU A 39 1.69 12.71 -2.98
N THR A 40 2.18 12.55 -4.20
CA THR A 40 1.99 13.57 -5.26
C THR A 40 0.59 13.55 -5.87
N SER A 41 -0.04 12.36 -5.97
CA SER A 41 -1.34 12.20 -6.62
C SER A 41 -2.50 12.22 -5.63
N PHE A 42 -2.29 11.68 -4.42
CA PHE A 42 -3.25 11.65 -3.33
C PHE A 42 -2.52 11.88 -1.99
N PRO A 43 -2.22 13.14 -1.63
CA PRO A 43 -1.40 13.50 -0.47
C PRO A 43 -1.88 12.92 0.87
N ASN A 44 -3.20 12.81 1.04
CA ASN A 44 -3.82 12.35 2.29
C ASN A 44 -4.19 10.86 2.26
N PHE A 45 -3.65 10.07 1.32
CA PHE A 45 -4.02 8.65 1.18
C PHE A 45 -3.83 7.87 2.48
N ILE A 46 -2.66 7.99 3.13
CA ILE A 46 -2.35 7.25 4.36
C ILE A 46 -3.29 7.67 5.51
N GLU A 47 -3.58 8.97 5.64
CA GLU A 47 -4.51 9.49 6.66
C GLU A 47 -5.93 8.94 6.45
N VAL A 48 -6.43 8.97 5.21
CA VAL A 48 -7.74 8.42 4.86
C VAL A 48 -7.80 6.93 5.18
N MET A 49 -6.79 6.16 4.77
CA MET A 49 -6.71 4.73 5.04
C MET A 49 -6.69 4.44 6.55
N SER A 50 -5.93 5.22 7.32
CA SER A 50 -5.90 5.12 8.78
C SER A 50 -7.26 5.45 9.40
N SER A 51 -7.98 6.47 8.91
CA SER A 51 -9.32 6.82 9.39
C SER A 51 -10.36 5.72 9.15
N LEU A 52 -10.12 4.89 8.14
CA LEU A 52 -10.95 3.73 7.78
C LEU A 52 -10.53 2.45 8.54
N GLY A 53 -9.54 2.53 9.43
CA GLY A 53 -9.04 1.41 10.24
C GLY A 53 -8.03 0.52 9.50
N VAL A 54 -7.46 0.99 8.39
CA VAL A 54 -6.42 0.26 7.66
C VAL A 54 -5.04 0.61 8.20
N ALA A 55 -4.32 -0.39 8.66
CA ALA A 55 -2.95 -0.24 9.12
C ALA A 55 -1.98 -0.22 7.92
N ILE A 56 -1.44 0.95 7.61
CA ILE A 56 -0.35 1.13 6.63
C ILE A 56 0.85 1.68 7.39
N ASN A 57 1.99 0.98 7.28
CA ASN A 57 3.25 1.39 7.90
C ASN A 57 4.30 1.58 6.82
N GLU A 58 5.13 2.61 6.99
CA GLU A 58 6.33 2.82 6.19
C GLU A 58 7.52 2.09 6.86
N ARG A 59 8.38 1.47 6.07
CA ARG A 59 9.60 0.79 6.53
C ARG A 59 10.83 1.44 5.90
#